data_AF-A0A2C9JL89-F1
#
_entry.id   AF-A0A2C9JL89-F1
#
_cell.length_a   1.000
_cell.length_b   1.000
_cell.length_c   1.000
_cell.angle_alpha   90.00
_cell.angle_beta   90.00
_cell.angle_gamma   90.00
#
_symmetry.space_group_name_H-M   'P 1'
#
loop_
_entity.id
_entity.type
_entity.pdbx_description
1 polymer ?
#
loop_
_entity_poly.entity_id
_entity_poly.type
_entity_poly.pdbx_seq_one_letter_code
_entity_poly.pdbx_strand_id
1 'polypeptide(L)'
;TTGPMCLEICSNYNPCKNWAECKQPEAGKNTYSCECGVRQSGKYCENQAPATCPAGWWGKIECGPCNCQSDKGFEESCNKENGTCNCKSLHYLPVNSDTCFPCDCYKLGSKDVTCNPVTGQCSCYDGVIGRRCDMCDSIFAAVSKTKQKVNDTAYQEVVTCVVFYEECPRNHAGGIWWDQVLFGQEAQQDCPDGATEC
;
A
#
# COMPACT_ATOMS: atom_id res chain seq x y z
N THR A 1 -26.20 8.71 -49.96
CA THR A 1 -26.01 7.89 -51.16
C THR A 1 -24.60 8.11 -51.68
N THR A 2 -23.86 7.04 -51.98
CA THR A 2 -22.56 7.16 -52.67
C THR A 2 -22.43 5.99 -53.65
N GLY A 3 -22.30 6.29 -54.94
CA GLY A 3 -22.12 5.30 -56.02
C GLY A 3 -23.28 5.21 -57.04
N PRO A 4 -23.02 4.76 -58.28
CA PRO A 4 -23.94 4.81 -59.43
C PRO A 4 -25.10 3.80 -59.39
N MET A 5 -25.20 3.02 -58.32
CA MET A 5 -26.31 2.11 -58.02
C MET A 5 -26.62 2.29 -56.54
N CYS A 6 -27.69 3.03 -56.23
CA CYS A 6 -28.08 3.39 -54.87
C CYS A 6 -28.54 2.14 -54.11
N LEU A 7 -27.58 1.36 -53.61
CA LEU A 7 -27.82 0.18 -52.80
C LEU A 7 -27.99 0.57 -51.32
N GLU A 8 -28.89 -0.14 -50.65
CA GLU A 8 -29.16 0.02 -49.22
C GLU A 8 -27.91 -0.34 -48.38
N ILE A 9 -27.44 0.63 -47.59
CA ILE A 9 -26.15 0.57 -46.89
C ILE A 9 -26.15 -0.53 -45.79
N CYS A 10 -27.22 -0.62 -44.99
CA CYS A 10 -27.31 -1.62 -43.92
C CYS A 10 -27.44 -3.06 -44.46
N SER A 11 -28.11 -3.26 -45.60
CA SER A 11 -28.37 -4.59 -46.16
C SER A 11 -27.16 -5.20 -46.86
N ASN A 12 -26.26 -4.39 -47.43
CA ASN A 12 -25.16 -4.89 -48.25
C ASN A 12 -23.76 -4.63 -47.67
N TYR A 13 -23.58 -3.66 -46.76
CA TYR A 13 -22.25 -3.26 -46.31
C TYR A 13 -22.08 -3.17 -44.78
N ASN A 14 -23.18 -3.05 -44.01
CA ASN A 14 -23.20 -2.79 -42.56
C ASN A 14 -22.00 -1.93 -42.05
N PRO A 15 -22.11 -0.59 -42.07
CA PRO A 15 -21.03 0.31 -41.67
C PRO A 15 -20.74 0.33 -40.16
N CYS A 16 -21.57 -0.33 -39.33
CA CYS A 16 -21.41 -0.36 -37.88
C CYS A 16 -20.26 -1.29 -37.45
N LYS A 17 -19.48 -0.86 -36.46
CA LYS A 17 -18.35 -1.62 -35.90
C LYS A 17 -18.77 -2.45 -34.69
N ASN A 18 -17.87 -3.33 -34.23
CA ASN A 18 -18.04 -4.12 -33.00
C ASN A 18 -19.36 -4.94 -32.95
N TRP A 19 -19.76 -5.51 -34.10
CA TRP A 19 -20.99 -6.31 -34.24
C TRP A 19 -22.29 -5.54 -33.90
N ALA A 20 -22.27 -4.21 -33.97
CA ALA A 20 -23.46 -3.39 -33.76
C ALA A 20 -24.48 -3.53 -34.91
N GLU A 21 -25.75 -3.33 -34.58
CA GLU A 21 -26.88 -3.49 -35.51
C GLU A 21 -27.11 -2.20 -36.31
N CYS A 22 -27.19 -2.30 -37.64
CA CYS A 22 -27.47 -1.17 -38.53
C CYS A 22 -28.97 -1.03 -38.76
N LYS A 23 -29.54 0.11 -38.35
CA LYS A 23 -30.92 0.46 -38.62
C LYS A 23 -31.01 1.33 -39.87
N GLN A 24 -31.90 0.92 -40.78
CA GLN A 24 -32.25 1.71 -41.96
C GLN A 24 -32.95 3.02 -41.57
N PRO A 25 -32.88 4.07 -42.42
CA PRO A 25 -33.56 5.32 -42.15
C PRO A 25 -35.08 5.15 -42.05
N GLU A 26 -35.71 5.90 -41.14
CA GLU A 26 -37.17 6.07 -41.13
C GLU A 26 -37.64 6.87 -42.37
N ALA A 27 -38.89 6.64 -42.80
CA ALA A 27 -39.47 7.26 -43.99
C ALA A 27 -39.33 8.79 -43.98
N GLY A 28 -38.51 9.32 -44.90
CA GLY A 28 -38.24 10.76 -45.04
C GLY A 28 -36.84 11.22 -44.60
N LYS A 29 -36.00 10.33 -44.06
CA LYS A 29 -34.58 10.60 -43.76
C LYS A 29 -33.67 9.77 -44.67
N ASN A 30 -32.50 10.32 -45.04
CA ASN A 30 -31.52 9.65 -45.90
C ASN A 30 -30.29 9.15 -45.12
N THR A 31 -30.43 8.87 -43.83
CA THR A 31 -29.30 8.55 -42.93
C THR A 31 -29.58 7.29 -42.12
N TYR A 32 -28.66 6.33 -42.18
CA TYR A 32 -28.66 5.12 -41.36
C TYR A 32 -28.14 5.42 -39.94
N SER A 33 -28.48 4.56 -38.98
CA SER A 33 -28.02 4.67 -37.59
C SER A 33 -27.51 3.33 -37.09
N CYS A 34 -26.56 3.34 -36.16
CA CYS A 34 -26.05 2.14 -35.51
C CYS A 34 -26.61 2.06 -34.08
N GLU A 35 -27.19 0.93 -33.71
CA GLU A 35 -27.57 0.63 -32.33
C GLU A 35 -26.40 -0.06 -31.63
N CYS A 36 -25.76 0.70 -30.75
CA CYS A 36 -24.59 0.24 -30.01
C CYS A 36 -24.97 -0.64 -28.83
N GLY A 37 -24.19 -1.69 -28.58
CA GLY A 37 -24.34 -2.52 -27.38
C GLY A 37 -23.95 -1.79 -26.09
N VAL A 38 -24.18 -2.43 -24.94
CA VAL A 38 -24.07 -1.87 -23.57
C VAL A 38 -22.67 -1.32 -23.20
N ARG A 39 -21.65 -1.54 -24.04
CA ARG A 39 -20.26 -1.07 -23.83
C ARG A 39 -19.65 -0.44 -25.09
N GLN A 40 -20.49 0.10 -25.97
CA GLN A 40 -20.06 0.68 -27.23
C GLN A 40 -20.61 2.10 -27.35
N SER A 41 -19.83 2.98 -27.97
CA SER A 41 -20.20 4.37 -28.18
C SER A 41 -19.55 4.92 -29.45
N GLY A 42 -20.02 6.07 -29.92
CA GLY A 42 -19.66 6.63 -31.23
C GLY A 42 -20.73 6.38 -32.29
N LYS A 43 -20.66 7.13 -33.39
CA LYS A 43 -21.70 7.16 -34.44
C LYS A 43 -21.85 5.81 -35.14
N TYR A 44 -20.77 5.04 -35.20
CA TYR A 44 -20.70 3.72 -35.80
C TYR A 44 -20.37 2.65 -34.76
N CYS A 45 -20.55 2.93 -33.47
CA CYS A 45 -20.20 2.05 -32.35
C CYS A 45 -18.72 1.64 -32.34
N GLU A 46 -17.85 2.52 -32.84
CA GLU A 46 -16.41 2.30 -33.01
C GLU A 46 -15.63 2.30 -31.69
N ASN A 47 -16.13 2.98 -30.66
CA ASN A 47 -15.47 3.06 -29.36
C ASN A 47 -16.02 1.98 -28.43
N GLN A 48 -15.14 1.14 -27.88
CA GLN A 48 -15.50 0.17 -26.87
C GLN A 48 -15.13 0.75 -25.49
N ALA A 49 -16.09 0.78 -24.56
CA ALA A 49 -15.82 1.19 -23.19
C ALA A 49 -14.82 0.22 -22.56
N PRO A 50 -13.87 0.71 -21.75
CA PRO A 50 -12.88 -0.15 -21.13
C PRO A 50 -13.56 -1.24 -20.30
N ALA A 51 -12.99 -2.46 -20.37
CA ALA A 51 -13.49 -3.61 -19.62
C ALA A 51 -13.26 -3.48 -18.10
N THR A 52 -12.46 -2.49 -17.69
CA THR A 52 -12.03 -2.20 -16.32
C THR A 52 -12.34 -0.75 -15.96
N CYS A 53 -12.59 -0.51 -14.69
CA CYS A 53 -12.77 0.85 -14.18
C CYS A 53 -11.47 1.66 -14.23
N PRO A 54 -11.54 3.00 -14.37
CA PRO A 54 -10.37 3.88 -14.40
C PRO A 54 -9.55 3.82 -13.09
N ALA A 55 -8.39 4.47 -13.09
CA ALA A 55 -7.57 4.64 -11.88
C ALA A 55 -8.37 5.36 -10.78
N GLY A 56 -8.22 4.93 -9.52
CA GLY A 56 -9.01 5.44 -8.40
C GLY A 56 -10.45 4.89 -8.29
N TRP A 57 -10.86 3.97 -9.17
CA TRP A 57 -12.17 3.31 -9.14
C TRP A 57 -12.03 1.78 -9.06
N TRP A 58 -13.01 1.12 -8.47
CA TRP A 58 -13.13 -0.34 -8.37
C TRP A 58 -14.38 -0.83 -9.09
N GLY A 59 -14.40 -2.12 -9.45
CA GLY A 59 -15.46 -2.77 -10.20
C GLY A 59 -15.03 -3.16 -11.62
N LYS A 60 -16.00 -3.72 -12.37
CA LYS A 60 -15.78 -4.26 -13.73
C LYS A 60 -16.80 -3.79 -14.76
N ILE A 61 -18.02 -3.45 -14.35
CA ILE A 61 -19.11 -2.95 -15.24
C ILE A 61 -19.75 -1.74 -14.56
N GLU A 62 -20.17 -1.91 -13.32
CA GLU A 62 -20.50 -0.81 -12.41
C GLU A 62 -19.23 -0.41 -11.67
N CYS A 63 -18.88 0.87 -11.73
CA CYS A 63 -17.68 1.39 -11.10
C CYS A 63 -18.05 2.18 -9.84
N GLY A 64 -17.38 1.88 -8.73
CA GLY A 64 -17.43 2.66 -7.49
C GLY A 64 -16.12 3.43 -7.25
N PRO A 65 -16.15 4.63 -6.65
CA PRO A 65 -14.93 5.34 -6.31
C PRO A 65 -14.20 4.62 -5.16
N CYS A 66 -12.86 4.63 -5.18
CA CYS A 66 -12.05 4.27 -4.03
C CYS A 66 -12.10 5.42 -3.02
N ASN A 67 -12.54 5.16 -1.79
CA ASN A 67 -12.63 6.17 -0.73
C ASN A 67 -11.67 5.84 0.42
N CYS A 68 -10.37 5.70 0.09
CA CYS A 68 -9.34 5.32 1.04
C CYS A 68 -8.65 6.54 1.66
N GLN A 69 -8.56 6.56 2.99
CA GLN A 69 -8.00 7.70 3.75
C GLN A 69 -6.48 7.56 3.88
N SER A 70 -5.73 8.29 3.06
CA SER A 70 -4.27 8.22 3.04
C SER A 70 -3.61 8.84 4.28
N ASP A 71 -4.32 9.77 4.95
CA ASP A 71 -3.98 10.35 6.25
C ASP A 71 -4.08 9.33 7.39
N LYS A 72 -4.98 8.34 7.25
CA LYS A 72 -5.10 7.20 8.17
C LYS A 72 -4.23 6.01 7.78
N GLY A 73 -3.24 6.21 6.92
CA GLY A 73 -2.25 5.19 6.55
C GLY A 73 -2.75 4.14 5.55
N PHE A 74 -3.86 4.38 4.83
CA PHE A 74 -4.31 3.51 3.74
C PHE A 74 -3.68 3.88 2.39
N GLU A 75 -3.54 2.90 1.50
CA GLU A 75 -3.20 3.12 0.09
C GLU A 75 -4.33 3.90 -0.60
N GLU A 76 -3.99 4.82 -1.51
CA GLU A 76 -4.99 5.54 -2.32
C GLU A 76 -5.71 4.61 -3.29
N SER A 77 -5.02 3.55 -3.71
CA SER A 77 -5.58 2.50 -4.56
C SER A 77 -6.29 1.45 -3.71
N CYS A 78 -7.54 1.17 -4.07
CA CYS A 78 -8.33 0.11 -3.46
C CYS A 78 -8.35 -1.18 -4.29
N ASN A 79 -8.78 -2.27 -3.68
CA ASN A 79 -8.99 -3.55 -4.36
C ASN A 79 -9.98 -3.38 -5.53
N LYS A 80 -9.59 -3.81 -6.72
CA LYS A 80 -10.35 -3.59 -7.96
C LYS A 80 -11.64 -4.40 -8.06
N GLU A 81 -11.86 -5.42 -7.23
CA GLU A 81 -13.07 -6.24 -7.26
C GLU A 81 -14.14 -5.75 -6.28
N ASN A 82 -13.75 -5.33 -5.08
CA ASN A 82 -14.69 -5.02 -3.99
C ASN A 82 -14.51 -3.64 -3.33
N GLY A 83 -13.52 -2.86 -3.78
CA GLY A 83 -13.28 -1.51 -3.25
C GLY A 83 -12.62 -1.45 -1.87
N THR A 84 -12.16 -2.59 -1.33
CA THR A 84 -11.52 -2.63 0.00
C THR A 84 -10.20 -1.85 -0.01
N CYS A 85 -10.02 -0.97 0.97
CA CYS A 85 -8.79 -0.22 1.20
C CYS A 85 -7.81 -1.05 2.02
N ASN A 86 -6.56 -1.13 1.57
CA ASN A 86 -5.49 -1.80 2.30
C ASN A 86 -4.58 -0.78 2.95
N CYS A 87 -3.95 -1.15 4.06
CA CYS A 87 -2.90 -0.32 4.65
C CYS A 87 -1.73 -0.14 3.67
N LYS A 88 -1.06 1.01 3.79
CA LYS A 88 0.23 1.25 3.11
C LYS A 88 1.24 0.16 3.47
N SER A 89 2.23 -0.02 2.60
CA SER A 89 3.37 -0.88 2.93
C SER A 89 3.98 -0.49 4.28
N LEU A 90 4.41 -1.49 5.05
CA LEU A 90 4.95 -1.32 6.40
C LEU A 90 3.97 -0.71 7.42
N HIS A 91 2.68 -0.96 7.27
CA HIS A 91 1.65 -0.58 8.25
C HIS A 91 0.81 -1.78 8.68
N TYR A 92 0.14 -1.65 9.83
CA TYR A 92 -0.77 -2.65 10.39
C TYR A 92 -2.08 -2.00 10.84
N LEU A 93 -3.16 -2.78 10.87
CA LEU A 93 -4.49 -2.36 11.30
C LEU A 93 -4.94 -3.16 12.52
N PRO A 94 -4.90 -2.57 13.73
CA PRO A 94 -5.41 -3.22 14.94
C PRO A 94 -6.88 -3.59 14.83
N VAL A 95 -7.29 -4.63 15.56
CA VAL A 95 -8.71 -4.99 15.69
C VAL A 95 -9.46 -3.80 16.31
N ASN A 96 -10.60 -3.43 15.71
CA ASN A 96 -11.42 -2.27 16.08
C ASN A 96 -10.74 -0.91 15.87
N SER A 97 -9.68 -0.83 15.06
CA SER A 97 -9.12 0.43 14.57
C SER A 97 -9.67 0.77 13.20
N ASP A 98 -9.81 2.06 12.91
CA ASP A 98 -10.08 2.61 11.58
C ASP A 98 -8.85 3.28 10.96
N THR A 99 -7.69 3.13 11.61
CA THR A 99 -6.42 3.76 11.26
C THR A 99 -5.32 2.71 11.16
N CYS A 100 -4.57 2.75 10.06
CA CYS A 100 -3.36 1.96 9.85
C CYS A 100 -2.16 2.67 10.50
N PHE A 101 -1.41 1.96 11.33
CA PHE A 101 -0.24 2.48 12.03
C PHE A 101 1.06 1.97 11.40
N PRO A 102 2.13 2.76 11.38
CA PRO A 102 3.42 2.32 10.86
C PRO A 102 4.00 1.20 11.74
N CYS A 103 4.62 0.21 11.08
CA CYS A 103 5.27 -0.91 11.74
C CYS A 103 6.44 -0.42 12.61
N ASP A 104 7.28 0.50 12.13
CA ASP A 104 8.43 1.05 12.86
C ASP A 104 9.32 -0.01 13.52
N CYS A 105 9.55 -1.15 12.84
CA CYS A 105 10.42 -2.19 13.36
C CYS A 105 11.87 -1.67 13.47
N TYR A 106 12.49 -1.89 14.62
CA TYR A 106 13.86 -1.47 14.87
C TYR A 106 14.82 -2.31 14.03
N LYS A 107 15.38 -1.68 12.99
CA LYS A 107 16.25 -2.34 11.99
C LYS A 107 17.37 -3.20 12.57
N LEU A 108 17.88 -2.84 13.75
CA LEU A 108 18.91 -3.63 14.42
C LEU A 108 18.34 -4.86 15.12
N GLY A 109 17.22 -4.71 15.83
CA GLY A 109 16.61 -5.76 16.66
C GLY A 109 15.57 -6.64 15.96
N SER A 110 15.13 -6.26 14.75
CA SER A 110 14.18 -7.02 13.95
C SER A 110 14.84 -7.73 12.76
N LYS A 111 14.28 -8.89 12.40
CA LYS A 111 14.65 -9.69 11.23
C LYS A 111 14.11 -9.10 9.92
N ASP A 112 13.04 -8.33 10.01
CA ASP A 112 12.38 -7.68 8.88
C ASP A 112 11.85 -6.30 9.28
N VAL A 113 11.52 -5.47 8.29
CA VAL A 113 10.89 -4.14 8.48
C VAL A 113 9.36 -4.21 8.51
N THR A 114 8.79 -5.31 8.02
CA THR A 114 7.37 -5.63 8.10
C THR A 114 7.00 -6.15 9.48
N CYS A 115 5.72 -6.02 9.81
CA CYS A 115 5.15 -6.46 11.06
C CYS A 115 3.86 -7.24 10.83
N ASN A 116 3.37 -7.92 11.87
CA ASN A 116 2.08 -8.58 11.82
C ASN A 116 0.98 -7.58 11.43
N PRO A 117 0.13 -7.89 10.42
CA PRO A 117 -0.82 -6.93 9.87
C PRO A 117 -1.94 -6.52 10.84
N VAL A 118 -2.11 -7.21 11.96
CA VAL A 118 -3.13 -6.93 12.98
C VAL A 118 -2.51 -6.46 14.29
N THR A 119 -1.52 -7.18 14.81
CA THR A 119 -0.92 -6.83 16.12
C THR A 119 0.20 -5.80 16.02
N GLY A 120 0.75 -5.59 14.82
CA GLY A 120 1.92 -4.76 14.61
C GLY A 120 3.21 -5.36 15.17
N GLN A 121 3.21 -6.60 15.66
CA GLN A 121 4.42 -7.22 16.22
C GLN A 121 5.47 -7.46 15.13
N CYS A 122 6.66 -6.92 15.34
CA CYS A 122 7.83 -7.16 14.50
C CYS A 122 8.48 -8.51 14.83
N SER A 123 9.15 -9.11 13.85
CA SER A 123 9.90 -10.36 14.04
C SER A 123 11.25 -10.07 14.69
N CYS A 124 11.40 -10.35 15.99
CA CYS A 124 12.60 -10.00 16.74
C CYS A 124 13.72 -11.05 16.64
N TYR A 125 14.97 -10.61 16.82
CA TYR A 125 16.09 -11.50 17.13
C TYR A 125 15.95 -12.08 18.54
N ASP A 126 16.67 -13.18 18.79
CA ASP A 126 16.54 -13.92 20.04
C ASP A 126 17.03 -13.08 21.22
N GLY A 127 16.23 -13.04 22.29
CA GLY A 127 16.49 -12.19 23.47
C GLY A 127 16.08 -10.73 23.31
N VAL A 128 15.73 -10.28 22.10
CA VAL A 128 15.17 -8.93 21.85
C VAL A 128 13.66 -8.96 21.98
N ILE A 129 13.08 -7.95 22.64
CA ILE A 129 11.67 -7.87 22.99
C ILE A 129 11.03 -6.53 22.56
N GLY A 130 9.73 -6.41 22.78
CA GLY A 130 8.92 -5.23 22.43
C GLY A 130 8.25 -5.36 21.06
N ARG A 131 7.20 -4.55 20.82
CA ARG A 131 6.47 -4.57 19.54
C ARG A 131 7.39 -4.26 18.36
N ARG A 132 8.31 -3.30 18.56
CA ARG A 132 9.27 -2.82 17.56
C ARG A 132 10.60 -3.57 17.61
N CYS A 133 10.80 -4.53 18.51
CA CYS A 133 12.09 -5.18 18.76
C CYS A 133 13.20 -4.20 19.18
N ASP A 134 12.86 -3.20 19.99
CA ASP A 134 13.71 -2.09 20.44
C ASP A 134 14.10 -2.19 21.93
N MET A 135 13.71 -3.27 22.61
CA MET A 135 13.88 -3.42 24.05
C MET A 135 14.58 -4.74 24.42
N CYS A 136 15.16 -4.75 25.61
CA CYS A 136 15.76 -5.92 26.25
C CYS A 136 15.08 -6.15 27.61
N ASP A 137 15.18 -7.36 28.14
CA ASP A 137 14.55 -7.73 29.42
C ASP A 137 15.15 -6.93 30.62
N SER A 138 16.42 -6.56 30.52
CA SER A 138 17.09 -5.66 31.47
C SER A 138 17.09 -4.22 30.96
N ILE A 139 16.74 -3.28 31.82
CA ILE A 139 16.83 -1.83 31.56
C ILE A 139 18.28 -1.33 31.39
N PHE A 140 19.26 -2.11 31.85
CA PHE A 140 20.68 -1.84 31.66
C PHE A 140 21.22 -2.51 30.39
N ALA A 141 20.36 -3.16 29.59
CA ALA A 141 20.76 -3.76 28.34
C ALA A 141 20.20 -3.02 27.13
N ALA A 142 20.98 -2.99 26.05
CA ALA A 142 20.52 -2.54 24.74
C ALA A 142 20.76 -3.62 23.68
N VAL A 143 19.93 -3.57 22.64
CA VAL A 143 20.10 -4.37 21.44
C VAL A 143 21.39 -3.92 20.75
N SER A 144 22.32 -4.84 20.56
CA SER A 144 23.62 -4.56 19.98
C SER A 144 24.10 -5.69 19.07
N LYS A 145 25.01 -5.37 18.14
CA LYS A 145 25.72 -6.36 17.32
C LYS A 145 26.97 -6.79 18.06
N THR A 146 27.09 -8.08 18.33
CA THR A 146 28.27 -8.68 18.95
C THR A 146 28.87 -9.74 18.05
N LYS A 147 30.16 -10.03 18.23
CA LYS A 147 30.83 -11.11 17.51
C LYS A 147 30.73 -12.39 18.33
N GLN A 148 29.88 -13.32 17.89
CA GLN A 148 29.80 -14.64 18.48
C GLN A 148 30.78 -15.57 17.76
N LYS A 149 31.62 -16.26 18.54
CA LYS A 149 32.51 -17.30 18.00
C LYS A 149 31.65 -18.48 17.55
N VAL A 150 31.77 -18.88 16.28
CA VAL A 150 31.03 -20.02 15.72
C VAL A 150 31.91 -21.27 15.69
N ASN A 151 33.20 -21.09 15.39
CA ASN A 151 34.22 -22.13 15.46
C ASN A 151 35.59 -21.48 15.72
N ASP A 152 36.67 -22.27 15.68
CA ASP A 152 38.01 -21.80 16.03
C ASP A 152 38.61 -20.74 15.11
N THR A 153 38.10 -20.60 13.88
CA THR A 153 38.60 -19.64 12.89
C THR A 153 37.57 -18.61 12.42
N ALA A 154 36.30 -18.73 12.85
CA ALA A 154 35.21 -17.89 12.38
C ALA A 154 34.38 -17.28 13.52
N TYR A 155 34.09 -15.99 13.33
CA TYR A 155 33.14 -15.22 14.13
C TYR A 155 32.00 -14.76 13.23
N GLN A 156 30.80 -14.73 13.80
CA GLN A 156 29.61 -14.20 13.14
C GLN A 156 29.06 -13.03 13.95
N GLU A 157 28.58 -12.01 13.24
CA GLU A 157 27.81 -10.96 13.88
C GLU A 157 26.44 -11.51 14.29
N VAL A 158 26.13 -11.39 15.57
CA VAL A 158 24.82 -11.73 16.13
C VAL A 158 24.24 -10.51 16.81
N VAL A 159 22.95 -10.32 16.58
CA VAL A 159 22.18 -9.32 17.32
C VAL A 159 21.72 -9.96 18.61
N THR A 160 22.02 -9.31 19.73
CA THR A 160 21.63 -9.78 21.06
C THR A 160 21.52 -8.60 22.03
N CYS A 161 21.00 -8.84 23.22
CA CYS A 161 20.96 -7.87 24.31
C CYS A 161 22.27 -7.88 25.09
N VAL A 162 22.91 -6.72 25.18
CA VAL A 162 24.18 -6.54 25.90
C VAL A 162 23.97 -5.60 27.07
N VAL A 163 24.42 -6.02 28.26
CA VAL A 163 24.38 -5.21 29.49
C VAL A 163 25.52 -4.21 29.51
N PHE A 164 25.20 -2.97 29.84
CA PHE A 164 26.12 -1.86 29.99
C PHE A 164 26.27 -1.51 31.48
N TYR A 165 27.50 -1.56 31.99
CA TYR A 165 27.80 -1.45 33.43
C TYR A 165 28.32 -0.08 33.87
N GLU A 166 28.67 0.80 32.93
CA GLU A 166 29.25 2.12 33.21
C GLU A 166 28.47 3.27 32.52
N GLU A 167 27.41 2.91 31.79
CA GLU A 167 26.65 3.80 30.94
C GLU A 167 25.20 3.36 30.85
N CYS A 168 24.32 4.34 30.70
CA CYS A 168 22.94 4.13 30.33
C CYS A 168 22.90 3.64 28.88
N PRO A 169 22.32 2.47 28.61
CA PRO A 169 22.22 1.94 27.25
C PRO A 169 21.33 2.82 26.38
N ARG A 170 21.59 2.79 25.07
CA ARG A 170 20.70 3.41 24.07
C ARG A 170 19.29 2.82 24.21
N ASN A 171 18.27 3.68 24.27
CA ASN A 171 16.88 3.23 24.34
C ASN A 171 15.96 4.12 23.49
N HIS A 172 14.74 3.63 23.27
CA HIS A 172 13.70 4.37 22.57
C HIS A 172 12.54 4.68 23.51
N ALA A 173 12.30 5.96 23.79
CA ALA A 173 11.30 6.42 24.72
C ALA A 173 10.72 7.78 24.25
N GLY A 174 9.41 7.98 24.41
CA GLY A 174 8.75 9.21 23.99
C GLY A 174 8.78 9.48 22.47
N GLY A 175 9.02 8.44 21.65
CA GLY A 175 9.22 8.61 20.21
C GLY A 175 10.62 9.07 19.80
N ILE A 176 11.55 9.15 20.76
CA ILE A 176 12.92 9.61 20.57
C ILE A 176 13.88 8.45 20.85
N TRP A 177 14.93 8.36 20.05
CA TRP A 177 16.07 7.47 20.31
C TRP A 177 17.11 8.22 21.13
N TRP A 178 17.24 7.85 22.39
CA TRP A 178 18.25 8.39 23.29
C TRP A 178 19.55 7.64 23.10
N ASP A 179 20.62 8.39 22.86
CA ASP A 179 21.96 7.81 22.73
C ASP A 179 22.48 7.31 24.08
N GLN A 180 23.46 6.42 24.00
CA GLN A 180 24.16 5.89 25.16
C GLN A 180 24.93 7.01 25.86
N VAL A 181 24.85 7.06 27.20
CA VAL A 181 25.45 8.14 28.00
C VAL A 181 26.07 7.58 29.28
N LEU A 182 27.21 8.12 29.70
CA LEU A 182 27.88 7.70 30.93
C LEU A 182 27.01 7.99 32.15
N PHE A 183 27.13 7.16 33.19
CA PHE A 183 26.39 7.41 34.43
C PHE A 183 26.74 8.78 35.03
N GLY A 184 25.69 9.51 35.43
CA GLY A 184 25.81 10.86 35.98
C GLY A 184 25.86 11.98 34.92
N GLN A 185 25.82 11.63 33.63
CA GLN A 185 25.58 12.58 32.55
C GLN A 185 24.13 12.48 32.05
N GLU A 186 23.62 13.57 31.48
CA GLU A 186 22.30 13.63 30.88
C GLU A 186 22.40 13.43 29.37
N ALA A 187 21.57 12.54 28.82
CA ALA A 187 21.40 12.43 27.39
C ALA A 187 20.54 13.61 26.91
N GLN A 188 21.00 14.31 25.87
CA GLN A 188 20.27 15.43 25.26
C GLN A 188 20.02 15.09 23.79
N GLN A 189 18.76 15.21 23.37
CA GLN A 189 18.33 15.07 21.98
C GLN A 189 17.44 16.26 21.61
N ASP A 190 17.51 16.66 20.34
CA ASP A 190 16.62 17.70 19.83
C ASP A 190 15.20 17.13 19.70
N CYS A 191 14.22 17.90 20.16
CA CYS A 191 12.82 17.52 20.03
C CYS A 191 12.44 17.40 18.54
N PRO A 192 11.81 16.30 18.12
CA PRO A 192 11.34 16.16 16.75
C PRO A 192 10.31 17.25 16.41
N ASP A 193 10.37 17.75 15.16
CA ASP A 193 9.49 18.82 14.69
C ASP A 193 8.01 18.48 14.90
N GLY A 194 7.28 19.36 15.61
CA GLY A 194 5.86 19.19 15.91
C GLY A 194 5.54 18.40 17.18
N ALA A 195 6.54 17.98 17.96
CA ALA A 195 6.32 17.45 19.30
C ALA A 195 5.73 18.52 20.24
N THR A 196 4.70 18.15 20.99
CA THR A 196 4.07 19.04 21.98
C THR A 196 4.70 18.93 23.37
N GLU A 197 5.44 17.84 23.65
CA GLU A 197 6.16 17.64 24.89
C GLU A 197 7.46 16.86 24.65
N CYS A 198 8.50 17.29 25.37
CA CYS A 198 9.76 16.63 25.69
C CYS A 198 9.93 16.80 27.22
#